data_AF-A0A653E8U0-F1
#
_entry.id   AF-A0A653E8U0-F1
#
_cell.length_a   1.000
_cell.length_b   1.000
_cell.length_c   1.000
_cell.angle_alpha   90.00
_cell.angle_beta   90.00
_cell.angle_gamma   90.00
#
_symmetry.space_group_name_H-M   'P 1'
#
loop_
_entity.id
_entity.type
_entity.pdbx_description
1 polymer ?
#
loop_
_entity_poly.entity_id
_entity_poly.type
_entity_poly.pdbx_seq_one_letter_code
_entity_poly.pdbx_strand_id
1 'polypeptide(L)'
;MRLLTLFFVLLLAGCATRGTEITQDVLQSIHVGQTTKSDLTAKLGNPVGQTYTQEGLLTANWMYIHVGPFGSGMKQQTLSVLFDDNEVVKKYSIIGP
;
A
#
# COMPACT_ATOMS: atom_id res chain seq x y z
N MET A 1 -27.35 34.53 1.68
CA MET A 1 -26.72 33.84 2.84
C MET A 1 -27.08 32.34 2.97
N ARG A 2 -28.15 31.82 2.35
CA ARG A 2 -28.48 30.37 2.34
C ARG A 2 -27.71 29.53 1.30
N LEU A 3 -27.23 30.14 0.21
CA LEU A 3 -26.54 29.42 -0.87
C LEU A 3 -25.07 29.08 -0.55
N LEU A 4 -24.43 29.87 0.32
CA LEU A 4 -23.02 29.69 0.69
C LEU A 4 -22.82 28.43 1.56
N THR A 5 -23.84 28.05 2.34
CA THR A 5 -23.81 26.91 3.26
C THR A 5 -23.88 25.57 2.51
N LEU A 6 -24.52 25.52 1.34
CA LEU A 6 -24.61 24.29 0.53
C LEU A 6 -23.26 23.87 -0.05
N PHE A 7 -22.38 24.83 -0.35
CA PHE A 7 -21.08 24.56 -0.98
C PHE A 7 -20.06 23.94 -0.01
N PHE A 8 -20.20 24.24 1.29
CA PHE A 8 -19.29 23.73 2.32
C PHE A 8 -19.52 22.25 2.66
N VAL A 9 -20.75 21.73 2.44
CA VAL A 9 -21.10 20.32 2.69
C VAL A 9 -20.51 19.37 1.64
N LEU A 10 -20.26 19.84 0.40
CA LEU A 10 -19.68 18.99 -0.64
C LEU A 10 -18.17 18.74 -0.47
N LEU A 11 -17.47 19.53 0.36
CA LEU A 11 -16.02 19.43 0.52
C LEU A 11 -15.58 18.30 1.48
N LEU A 12 -16.50 17.62 2.18
CA LEU A 12 -16.17 16.53 3.12
C LEU A 12 -16.13 15.14 2.48
N ALA A 13 -16.49 14.99 1.20
CA ALA A 13 -16.45 13.70 0.51
C ALA A 13 -15.12 13.54 -0.26
N GLY A 14 -14.04 13.08 0.38
CA GLY A 14 -12.78 12.97 -0.37
C GLY A 14 -11.57 12.22 0.19
N CYS A 15 -11.54 11.74 1.42
CA CYS A 15 -10.36 11.01 1.94
C CYS A 15 -10.47 9.47 1.80
N ALA A 16 -11.13 8.98 0.74
CA ALA A 16 -11.56 7.59 0.63
C ALA A 16 -10.49 6.61 0.07
N THR A 17 -9.29 7.10 -0.29
CA THR A 17 -8.18 6.27 -0.79
C THR A 17 -6.91 6.52 0.01
N ARG A 18 -6.21 5.45 0.39
CA ARG A 18 -4.89 5.50 1.02
C ARG A 18 -3.94 4.48 0.40
N GLY A 19 -2.69 4.91 0.22
CA GLY A 19 -1.62 4.10 -0.35
C GLY A 19 -1.64 4.06 -1.88
N THR A 20 -0.65 3.37 -2.44
CA THR A 20 -0.53 3.12 -3.88
C THR A 20 -1.16 1.78 -4.20
N GLU A 21 -1.94 1.71 -5.28
CA GLU A 21 -2.57 0.46 -5.71
C GLU A 21 -1.53 -0.61 -6.05
N ILE A 22 -1.72 -1.81 -5.51
CA ILE A 22 -0.83 -2.95 -5.77
C ILE A 22 -1.38 -3.70 -6.99
N THR A 23 -0.99 -3.25 -8.17
CA THR A 23 -1.40 -3.86 -9.45
C THR A 23 -0.61 -5.13 -9.75
N GLN A 24 -1.09 -5.93 -10.70
CA GLN A 24 -0.35 -7.10 -11.18
C GLN A 24 0.99 -6.70 -11.81
N ASP A 25 1.08 -5.57 -12.50
CA ASP A 25 2.33 -5.05 -13.06
C ASP A 25 3.38 -4.77 -11.97
N VAL A 26 2.95 -4.21 -10.84
CA VAL A 26 3.84 -4.02 -9.68
C VAL A 26 4.38 -5.37 -9.22
N LEU A 27 3.51 -6.36 -9.02
CA LEU A 27 3.89 -7.70 -8.57
C LEU A 27 4.85 -8.40 -9.55
N GLN A 28 4.60 -8.28 -10.85
CA GLN A 28 5.46 -8.84 -11.90
C GLN A 28 6.83 -8.15 -11.97
N SER A 29 6.90 -6.88 -11.54
CA SER A 29 8.16 -6.14 -11.44
C SER A 29 8.97 -6.47 -10.17
N ILE A 30 8.43 -7.30 -9.26
CA ILE A 30 9.15 -7.79 -8.08
C ILE A 30 9.93 -9.04 -8.48
N HIS A 31 11.24 -8.89 -8.62
CA HIS A 31 12.17 -9.97 -8.89
C HIS A 31 12.89 -10.37 -7.60
N VAL A 32 12.61 -11.58 -7.12
CA VAL A 32 13.28 -12.15 -5.93
C VAL A 32 14.79 -12.19 -6.17
N GLY A 33 15.57 -11.71 -5.19
CA GLY A 33 17.02 -11.61 -5.27
C GLY A 33 17.55 -10.44 -6.10
N GLN A 34 16.70 -9.56 -6.64
CA GLN A 34 17.12 -8.39 -7.42
C GLN A 34 16.44 -7.09 -6.96
N THR A 35 15.12 -7.12 -6.76
CA THR A 35 14.37 -5.94 -6.31
C THR A 35 14.77 -5.57 -4.90
N THR A 36 15.05 -4.30 -4.66
CA THR A 36 15.39 -3.78 -3.33
C THR A 36 14.19 -3.18 -2.63
N LYS A 37 14.29 -3.01 -1.30
CA LYS A 37 13.34 -2.21 -0.53
C LYS A 37 13.21 -0.77 -1.06
N SER A 38 14.32 -0.19 -1.52
CA SER A 38 14.34 1.15 -2.10
C SER A 38 13.48 1.21 -3.37
N ASP A 39 13.61 0.22 -4.26
CA ASP A 39 12.81 0.15 -5.50
C ASP A 39 11.32 0.07 -5.21
N LEU A 40 10.93 -0.74 -4.21
CA LEU A 40 9.55 -0.85 -3.78
C LEU A 40 9.06 0.44 -3.12
N THR A 41 9.90 1.11 -2.35
CA THR A 41 9.57 2.39 -1.72
C THR A 41 9.40 3.50 -2.76
N ALA A 42 10.21 3.50 -3.82
CA ALA A 42 10.08 4.43 -4.94
C ALA A 42 8.78 4.21 -5.73
N LYS A 43 8.33 2.96 -5.87
CA LYS A 43 7.11 2.59 -6.60
C LYS A 43 5.83 2.76 -5.78
N LEU A 44 5.83 2.30 -4.53
CA LEU A 44 4.63 2.19 -3.69
C LEU A 44 4.54 3.26 -2.60
N GLY A 45 5.62 4.01 -2.37
CA GLY A 45 5.77 4.90 -1.23
C GLY A 45 6.30 4.15 0.00
N ASN A 46 6.34 4.84 1.14
CA ASN A 46 6.79 4.24 2.39
C ASN A 46 5.86 3.09 2.84
N PRO A 47 6.40 1.98 3.36
CA PRO A 47 5.58 0.91 3.92
C PRO A 47 4.79 1.44 5.12
N VAL A 48 3.59 0.88 5.32
CA VAL A 48 2.71 1.21 6.46
C VAL A 48 3.22 0.65 7.78
N GLY A 49 4.11 -0.35 7.72
CA GLY A 49 4.75 -0.92 8.90
C GLY A 49 5.92 -1.82 8.54
N GLN A 50 6.84 -1.96 9.49
CA GLN A 50 8.01 -2.82 9.39
C GLN A 50 8.14 -3.65 10.66
N THR A 51 8.55 -4.90 10.52
CA THR A 51 8.82 -5.82 11.62
C THR A 51 10.06 -6.65 11.30
N TYR A 52 10.59 -7.36 12.29
CA TYR A 52 11.68 -8.31 12.10
C TYR A 52 11.19 -9.71 12.43
N THR A 53 11.61 -10.69 11.64
CA THR A 53 11.39 -12.10 11.93
C THR A 53 12.25 -12.55 13.12
N GLN A 54 12.01 -13.77 13.63
CA GLN A 54 12.85 -14.36 14.68
C GLN A 54 14.31 -14.55 14.23
N GLU A 55 14.56 -14.61 12.92
CA GLU A 55 15.87 -14.72 12.30
C GLU A 55 16.55 -13.35 12.08
N GLY A 56 15.90 -12.24 12.49
CA GLY A 56 16.44 -10.89 12.31
C GLY A 56 16.21 -10.28 10.92
N LEU A 57 15.52 -10.98 10.02
CA LEU A 57 15.21 -10.47 8.68
C LEU A 57 14.08 -9.44 8.68
N LEU A 58 14.25 -8.36 7.92
CA LEU A 58 13.27 -7.29 7.79
C LEU A 58 12.04 -7.75 7.00
N THR A 59 10.85 -7.50 7.54
CA THR A 59 9.58 -7.60 6.82
C THR A 59 8.94 -6.21 6.73
N ALA A 60 8.59 -5.76 5.53
CA ALA A 60 7.85 -4.51 5.35
C ALA A 60 6.50 -4.77 4.70
N ASN A 61 5.50 -3.98 5.10
CA ASN A 61 4.13 -4.12 4.64
C ASN A 61 3.69 -2.84 3.93
N TRP A 62 3.11 -2.98 2.75
CA TRP A 62 2.38 -1.93 2.04
C TRP A 62 0.91 -2.26 2.06
N MET A 63 0.08 -1.25 2.25
CA MET A 63 -1.36 -1.43 2.28
C MET A 63 -2.02 -0.38 1.40
N TYR A 64 -2.88 -0.87 0.52
CA TYR A 64 -3.78 -0.09 -0.30
C TYR A 64 -5.20 -0.28 0.21
N ILE A 65 -5.89 0.83 0.44
CA ILE A 65 -7.32 0.84 0.79
C ILE A 65 -8.00 1.84 -0.11
N HIS A 66 -9.01 1.38 -0.84
CA HIS A 66 -9.91 2.21 -1.61
C HIS A 66 -11.35 1.92 -1.20
N VAL A 67 -12.06 2.98 -0.86
CA VAL A 67 -13.48 2.93 -0.51
C VAL A 67 -14.24 3.72 -1.58
N GLY A 68 -15.20 3.07 -2.23
CA GLY A 68 -15.99 3.75 -3.25
C GLY A 68 -16.93 4.80 -2.65
N PRO A 69 -17.59 5.61 -3.51
CA PRO A 69 -18.45 6.69 -3.07
C PRO A 69 -19.55 6.18 -2.14
N PHE A 70 -19.82 6.91 -1.07
CA PHE A 70 -20.82 6.55 -0.05
C PHE A 70 -20.60 5.18 0.61
N GLY A 71 -19.37 4.66 0.64
CA GLY A 71 -19.06 3.34 1.20
C GLY A 71 -19.43 2.18 0.29
N SER A 72 -19.78 2.44 -0.97
CA SER A 72 -20.05 1.39 -1.95
C SER A 72 -18.74 0.70 -2.37
N GLY A 73 -18.57 -0.55 -1.96
CA GLY A 73 -17.39 -1.33 -2.28
C GLY A 73 -16.15 -0.93 -1.47
N MET A 74 -15.34 -1.94 -1.14
CA MET A 74 -14.06 -1.77 -0.48
C MET A 74 -13.05 -2.65 -1.19
N LYS A 75 -11.95 -2.05 -1.64
CA LYS A 75 -10.78 -2.78 -2.13
C LYS A 75 -9.66 -2.57 -1.12
N GLN A 76 -9.17 -3.66 -0.56
CA GLN A 76 -8.05 -3.66 0.35
C GLN A 76 -6.99 -4.62 -0.19
N GLN A 77 -5.74 -4.20 -0.23
CA GLN A 77 -4.63 -5.06 -0.62
C GLN A 77 -3.46 -4.80 0.31
N THR A 78 -2.84 -5.86 0.79
CA THR A 78 -1.67 -5.81 1.66
C THR A 78 -0.56 -6.61 1.00
N LEU A 79 0.53 -5.94 0.62
CA LEU A 79 1.75 -6.59 0.16
C LEU A 79 2.70 -6.69 1.34
N SER A 80 3.04 -7.91 1.73
CA SER A 80 4.06 -8.20 2.73
C SER A 80 5.32 -8.70 2.03
N VAL A 81 6.48 -8.09 2.32
CA VAL A 81 7.75 -8.41 1.68
C VAL A 81 8.80 -8.67 2.75
N LEU A 82 9.40 -9.85 2.68
CA LEU A 82 10.58 -10.23 3.45
C LEU A 82 11.83 -9.88 2.65
N PHE A 83 12.75 -9.19 3.30
CA PHE A 83 14.04 -8.82 2.75
C PHE A 83 15.16 -9.68 3.36
N ASP A 84 16.25 -9.83 2.62
CA ASP A 84 17.50 -10.36 3.16
C ASP A 84 18.32 -9.27 3.87
N ASP A 85 19.53 -9.61 4.31
CA ASP A 85 20.44 -8.72 5.01
C ASP A 85 20.92 -7.52 4.16
N ASN A 86 20.77 -7.60 2.83
CA ASN A 86 21.11 -6.54 1.88
C ASN A 86 19.89 -5.70 1.48
N GLU A 87 18.76 -5.86 2.19
CA GLU A 87 17.47 -5.24 1.86
C GLU A 87 16.95 -5.60 0.45
N VAL A 88 17.31 -6.80 -0.04
CA VAL A 88 16.82 -7.36 -1.31
C VAL A 88 15.67 -8.32 -1.04
N VAL A 89 14.67 -8.34 -1.94
CA VAL A 89 13.48 -9.17 -1.79
C VAL A 89 13.87 -10.65 -1.73
N LYS A 90 13.59 -11.28 -0.59
CA LYS A 90 13.74 -12.73 -0.37
C LYS A 90 12.44 -13.47 -0.64
N LYS A 91 11.31 -12.89 -0.24
CA LYS A 91 9.97 -13.45 -0.45
C LYS A 91 8.93 -12.34 -0.36
N TYR A 92 7.79 -12.49 -1.02
CA TYR A 92 6.63 -11.64 -0.81
C TYR A 92 5.34 -12.44 -0.80
N SER A 93 4.29 -11.86 -0.22
CA SER A 93 2.92 -12.35 -0.28
C SER A 93 1.97 -11.18 -0.40
N ILE A 94 0.85 -11.39 -1.09
CA ILE A 94 -0.23 -10.42 -1.17
C ILE A 94 -1.47 -10.99 -0.47
N ILE A 95 -2.12 -10.15 0.34
CA ILE A 95 -3.32 -10.47 1.09
C ILE A 95 -4.33 -9.35 0.86
N GLY A 96 -5.47 -9.65 0.26
CA GLY A 96 -6.54 -8.69 0.05
C GLY A 96 -7.73 -9.35 -0.64
N PRO A 97 -8.96 -8.79 -0.54
CA PRO A 97 -10.07 -9.15 -1.41
C PRO A 97 -9.69 -9.10 -2.91
#